data_AF-A0A9D8NVT1-F1
#
_entry.id   AF-A0A9D8NVT1-F1
#
_cell.length_a   1.000
_cell.length_b   1.000
_cell.length_c   1.000
_cell.angle_alpha   90.00
_cell.angle_beta   90.00
_cell.angle_gamma   90.00
#
_symmetry.space_group_name_H-M   'P 1'
#
loop_
_entity.id
_entity.type
_entity.pdbx_description
1 polymer ?
#
loop_
_entity_poly.entity_id
_entity_poly.type
_entity_poly.pdbx_seq_one_letter_code
_entity_poly.pdbx_strand_id
1 'polypeptide(L)'
;MRVDPDAMHETLAWVLNSESACDWSIADHMARELDPRCLGAIDLITSGHATLETLVRAKALFKTLRLEGETAEDRQLGSQLYAGAIAAAIVGFGEPATRQRPESLRRAFVRMQENLSLPPSLRQLARRAERALGAE
;
A
#
# COMPACT_ATOMS: atom_id res chain seq x y z
N MET A 1 -18.53 -29.65 -28.60
CA MET A 1 -17.49 -28.88 -27.91
C MET A 1 -17.63 -29.19 -26.43
N ARG A 2 -16.79 -30.08 -25.87
CA ARG A 2 -16.78 -30.36 -24.43
C ARG A 2 -15.98 -29.23 -23.78
N VAL A 3 -16.62 -28.43 -22.95
CA VAL A 3 -15.92 -27.44 -22.11
C VAL A 3 -15.17 -28.23 -21.06
N ASP A 4 -13.86 -28.04 -21.01
CA ASP A 4 -13.00 -28.65 -20.01
C ASP A 4 -13.37 -28.05 -18.63
N PRO A 5 -13.84 -28.87 -17.67
CA PRO A 5 -14.29 -28.38 -16.37
C PRO A 5 -13.15 -27.71 -15.58
N ASP A 6 -11.90 -28.09 -15.81
CA ASP A 6 -10.75 -27.49 -15.13
C ASP A 6 -10.43 -26.11 -15.71
N ALA A 7 -10.51 -25.93 -17.03
CA ALA A 7 -10.34 -24.62 -17.67
C ALA A 7 -11.46 -23.62 -17.25
N MET A 8 -12.67 -24.13 -17.04
CA MET A 8 -13.79 -23.32 -16.55
C MET A 8 -13.61 -22.96 -15.07
N HIS A 9 -13.08 -23.87 -14.26
CA HIS A 9 -12.72 -23.59 -12.87
C HIS A 9 -11.58 -22.56 -12.75
N GLU A 10 -10.55 -22.62 -13.58
CA GLU A 10 -9.48 -21.61 -13.62
C GLU A 10 -10.00 -20.25 -14.07
N THR A 11 -10.86 -20.22 -15.09
CA THR A 11 -11.47 -18.97 -15.58
C THR A 11 -12.39 -18.36 -14.52
N LEU A 12 -13.23 -19.17 -13.86
CA LEU A 12 -14.09 -18.72 -12.77
C LEU A 12 -13.30 -18.34 -11.53
N ALA A 13 -12.21 -19.04 -11.21
CA ALA A 13 -11.32 -18.66 -10.12
C ALA A 13 -10.66 -17.30 -10.40
N TRP A 14 -10.23 -17.03 -11.64
CA TRP A 14 -9.71 -15.72 -12.02
C TRP A 14 -10.77 -14.62 -11.91
N VAL A 15 -12.00 -14.86 -12.40
CA VAL A 15 -13.12 -13.91 -12.32
C VAL A 15 -13.57 -13.67 -10.87
N LEU A 16 -13.76 -14.72 -10.07
CA LEU A 16 -14.21 -14.60 -8.68
C LEU A 16 -13.13 -14.01 -7.77
N ASN A 17 -11.84 -14.30 -8.04
CA ASN A 17 -10.74 -13.65 -7.35
C ASN A 17 -10.61 -12.18 -7.77
N SER A 18 -11.00 -11.82 -9.00
CA SER A 18 -11.05 -10.42 -9.44
C SER A 18 -12.20 -9.63 -8.79
N GLU A 19 -13.35 -10.25 -8.52
CA GLU A 19 -14.52 -9.59 -7.92
C GLU A 19 -14.37 -9.38 -6.40
N SER A 20 -13.57 -10.20 -5.71
CA SER A 20 -13.37 -10.13 -4.26
C SER A 20 -12.08 -9.41 -3.84
N ALA A 21 -11.09 -9.33 -4.74
CA ALA A 21 -9.79 -8.67 -4.54
C ALA A 21 -9.68 -7.32 -5.27
N CYS A 22 -10.81 -6.78 -5.74
CA CYS A 22 -10.87 -5.65 -6.66
C CYS A 22 -10.13 -4.40 -6.15
N ASP A 23 -10.25 -4.09 -4.85
CA ASP A 23 -9.69 -2.85 -4.28
C ASP A 23 -8.18 -2.76 -4.42
N TRP A 24 -7.44 -3.85 -4.17
CA TRP A 24 -5.97 -3.81 -4.18
C TRP A 24 -5.36 -4.05 -5.56
N SER A 25 -6.13 -4.55 -6.53
CA SER A 25 -5.62 -5.00 -7.82
C SER A 25 -4.84 -3.93 -8.59
N ILE A 26 -5.35 -2.69 -8.61
CA ILE A 26 -4.68 -1.54 -9.25
C ILE A 26 -3.40 -1.18 -8.50
N ALA A 27 -3.47 -1.09 -7.17
CA ALA A 27 -2.32 -0.76 -6.34
C ALA A 27 -1.21 -1.83 -6.44
N ASP A 28 -1.59 -3.11 -6.46
CA ASP A 28 -0.68 -4.23 -6.58
C ASP A 28 -0.03 -4.29 -7.96
N HIS A 29 -0.78 -3.96 -9.01
CA HIS A 29 -0.21 -3.81 -10.35
C HIS A 29 0.82 -2.68 -10.38
N MET A 30 0.46 -1.50 -9.87
CA MET A 30 1.37 -0.36 -9.78
C MET A 30 2.62 -0.66 -8.93
N ALA A 31 2.49 -1.45 -7.87
CA ALA A 31 3.62 -1.86 -7.03
C ALA A 31 4.58 -2.79 -7.79
N ARG A 32 4.04 -3.73 -8.56
CA ARG A 32 4.81 -4.66 -9.41
C ARG A 32 5.56 -3.95 -10.54
N GLU A 33 5.02 -2.84 -11.06
CA GLU A 33 5.74 -1.97 -12.01
C GLU A 33 6.97 -1.29 -11.37
N LEU A 34 6.96 -1.06 -10.05
CA LEU A 34 8.08 -0.45 -9.33
C LEU A 34 9.11 -1.47 -8.87
N ASP A 35 8.67 -2.62 -8.38
CA ASP A 35 9.54 -3.75 -8.04
C ASP A 35 8.83 -5.07 -8.43
N PRO A 36 9.26 -5.72 -9.52
CA PRO A 36 8.65 -6.98 -9.97
C PRO A 36 8.74 -8.13 -8.96
N ARG A 37 9.59 -8.02 -7.94
CA ARG A 37 9.77 -9.05 -6.91
C ARG A 37 8.73 -8.96 -5.80
N CYS A 38 8.01 -7.85 -5.70
CA CYS A 38 6.98 -7.69 -4.68
C CYS A 38 5.71 -8.44 -5.07
N LEU A 39 5.02 -8.99 -4.06
CA LEU A 39 3.73 -9.66 -4.27
C LEU A 39 2.57 -8.67 -4.46
N GLY A 40 2.79 -7.40 -4.10
CA GLY A 40 1.79 -6.33 -4.19
C GLY A 40 2.20 -5.09 -3.41
N ALA A 41 1.30 -4.11 -3.30
CA ALA A 41 1.55 -2.82 -2.68
C ALA A 41 1.86 -2.93 -1.18
N ILE A 42 1.17 -3.82 -0.48
CA ILE A 42 1.41 -4.06 0.94
C ILE A 42 2.81 -4.66 1.14
N ASP A 43 3.18 -5.64 0.32
CA ASP A 43 4.48 -6.30 0.39
C ASP A 43 5.64 -5.34 0.07
N LEU A 44 5.47 -4.52 -0.98
CA LEU A 44 6.41 -3.45 -1.33
C LEU A 44 6.70 -2.51 -0.15
N ILE A 45 5.66 -2.18 0.63
CA ILE A 45 5.76 -1.26 1.77
C ILE A 45 6.30 -1.96 3.04
N THR A 46 5.98 -3.24 3.24
CA THR A 46 6.19 -3.91 4.55
C THR A 46 7.33 -4.92 4.60
N SER A 47 7.81 -5.41 3.46
CA SER A 47 8.88 -6.42 3.37
C SER A 47 10.24 -5.93 3.88
N GLY A 48 10.48 -4.62 3.90
CA GLY A 48 11.76 -4.03 4.29
C GLY A 48 12.89 -4.22 3.26
N HIS A 49 12.59 -4.79 2.08
CA HIS A 49 13.56 -4.96 0.98
C HIS A 49 13.54 -3.80 -0.01
N ALA A 50 12.51 -2.96 0.02
CA ALA A 50 12.41 -1.78 -0.83
C ALA A 50 13.49 -0.75 -0.47
N THR A 51 14.12 -0.18 -1.48
CA THR A 51 15.06 0.93 -1.31
C THR A 51 14.31 2.23 -1.00
N LEU A 52 15.00 3.24 -0.43
CA LEU A 52 14.40 4.57 -0.23
C LEU A 52 13.92 5.19 -1.55
N GLU A 53 14.68 5.01 -2.64
CA GLU A 53 14.27 5.48 -3.97
C GLU A 53 12.95 4.82 -4.41
N THR A 54 12.85 3.49 -4.25
CA THR A 54 11.64 2.73 -4.55
C THR A 54 10.44 3.25 -3.74
N LEU A 55 10.64 3.52 -2.44
CA LEU A 55 9.58 4.07 -1.58
C LEU A 55 9.18 5.50 -1.96
N VAL A 56 10.12 6.33 -2.41
CA VAL A 56 9.83 7.68 -2.92
C VAL A 56 8.98 7.62 -4.19
N ARG A 57 9.30 6.69 -5.11
CA ARG A 57 8.49 6.44 -6.31
C ARG A 57 7.12 5.88 -5.97
N ALA A 58 7.05 4.88 -5.09
CA ALA A 58 5.80 4.29 -4.61
C ALA A 58 4.88 5.34 -3.99
N LYS A 59 5.41 6.20 -3.12
CA LYS A 59 4.68 7.33 -2.56
C LYS A 59 4.13 8.26 -3.65
N ALA A 60 4.92 8.61 -4.66
CA ALA A 60 4.45 9.49 -5.75
C ALA A 60 3.29 8.85 -6.52
N LEU A 61 3.41 7.56 -6.82
CA LEU A 61 2.39 6.80 -7.53
C LEU A 61 1.11 6.60 -6.70
N PHE A 62 1.21 6.29 -5.41
CA PHE A 62 0.02 6.20 -4.53
C PHE A 62 -0.62 7.57 -4.28
N LYS A 63 0.14 8.67 -4.39
CA LYS A 63 -0.43 10.02 -4.39
C LYS A 63 -1.30 10.25 -5.61
N THR A 64 -0.91 9.74 -6.79
CA THR A 64 -1.77 9.79 -7.99
C THR A 64 -3.07 9.04 -7.74
N LEU A 65 -3.01 7.79 -7.28
CA LEU A 65 -4.22 7.01 -6.95
C LEU A 65 -5.12 7.72 -5.91
N ARG A 66 -4.51 8.37 -4.91
CA ARG A 66 -5.24 9.17 -3.91
C ARG A 66 -6.02 10.34 -4.51
N LEU A 67 -5.46 11.00 -5.51
CA LEU A 67 -6.02 12.23 -6.08
C LEU A 67 -6.95 11.96 -7.26
N GLU A 68 -6.60 10.95 -8.06
CA GLU A 68 -7.19 10.68 -9.37
C GLU A 68 -7.92 9.33 -9.44
N GLY A 69 -7.96 8.57 -8.34
CA GLY A 69 -8.73 7.33 -8.26
C GLY A 69 -10.20 7.56 -8.62
N GLU A 70 -10.77 6.66 -9.41
CA GLU A 70 -12.11 6.78 -9.97
C GLU A 70 -13.16 6.70 -8.86
N THR A 71 -12.99 5.76 -7.95
CA THR A 71 -13.90 5.53 -6.82
C THR A 71 -13.42 6.19 -5.53
N ALA A 72 -14.30 6.30 -4.53
CA ALA A 72 -13.91 6.80 -3.21
C ALA A 72 -12.96 5.81 -2.51
N GLU A 73 -13.19 4.53 -2.76
CA GLU A 73 -12.42 3.39 -2.31
C GLU A 73 -10.99 3.46 -2.85
N ASP A 74 -10.80 3.72 -4.15
CA ASP A 74 -9.48 3.92 -4.76
C ASP A 74 -8.71 5.06 -4.11
N ARG A 75 -9.37 6.21 -3.94
CA ARG A 75 -8.74 7.40 -3.34
C ARG A 75 -8.38 7.15 -1.88
N GLN A 76 -9.22 6.41 -1.15
CA GLN A 76 -8.97 6.00 0.22
C GLN A 76 -7.80 5.03 0.30
N LEU A 77 -7.75 4.03 -0.58
CA LEU A 77 -6.63 3.09 -0.70
C LEU A 77 -5.32 3.83 -1.02
N GLY A 78 -5.33 4.70 -2.04
CA GLY A 78 -4.19 5.53 -2.40
C GLY A 78 -3.72 6.39 -1.22
N SER A 79 -4.65 6.95 -0.42
CA SER A 79 -4.31 7.69 0.78
C SER A 79 -3.61 6.83 1.84
N GLN A 80 -4.04 5.59 2.03
CA GLN A 80 -3.46 4.66 3.00
C GLN A 80 -2.07 4.19 2.56
N LEU A 81 -1.91 3.82 1.30
CA LEU A 81 -0.65 3.39 0.71
C LEU A 81 0.38 4.53 0.64
N TYR A 82 -0.08 5.75 0.33
CA TYR A 82 0.75 6.95 0.39
C TYR A 82 1.36 7.15 1.79
N ALA A 83 0.52 7.04 2.84
CA ALA A 83 1.00 7.15 4.21
C ALA A 83 1.88 5.95 4.61
N GLY A 84 1.55 4.74 4.14
CA GLY A 84 2.36 3.54 4.33
C GLY A 84 3.77 3.66 3.76
N ALA A 85 3.92 4.19 2.54
CA ALA A 85 5.23 4.41 1.93
C ALA A 85 6.09 5.42 2.72
N ILE A 86 5.47 6.47 3.27
CA ILE A 86 6.17 7.40 4.17
C ILE A 86 6.57 6.70 5.47
N ALA A 87 5.68 5.89 6.06
CA ALA A 87 5.97 5.13 7.26
C ALA A 87 7.15 4.15 7.06
N ALA A 88 7.19 3.47 5.92
CA ALA A 88 8.30 2.59 5.53
C ALA A 88 9.62 3.35 5.41
N ALA A 89 9.60 4.54 4.78
CA ALA A 89 10.79 5.36 4.64
C ALA A 89 11.36 5.80 6.01
N ILE A 90 10.48 6.25 6.91
CA ILE A 90 10.86 6.63 8.28
C ILE A 90 11.44 5.44 9.05
N VAL A 91 10.77 4.29 9.00
CA VAL A 91 11.17 3.11 9.79
C VAL A 91 12.43 2.44 9.24
N GLY A 92 12.58 2.38 7.92
CA GLY A 92 13.71 1.72 7.26
C GLY A 92 14.96 2.59 7.15
N PHE A 93 14.79 3.90 6.98
CA PHE A 93 15.89 4.79 6.60
C PHE A 93 16.05 6.00 7.54
N GLY A 94 15.15 6.19 8.51
CA GLY A 94 15.18 7.36 9.40
C GLY A 94 14.78 8.68 8.72
N GLU A 95 14.44 8.64 7.44
CA GLU A 95 14.12 9.84 6.65
C GLU A 95 12.65 9.81 6.20
N PRO A 96 11.86 10.85 6.52
CA PRO A 96 10.56 11.00 5.92
C PRO A 96 10.72 11.29 4.43
N ALA A 97 10.16 10.42 3.58
CA ALA A 97 10.08 10.64 2.13
C ALA A 97 9.10 11.80 1.77
N THR A 98 8.96 12.84 2.58
CA THR A 98 7.96 13.91 2.45
C THR A 98 8.40 15.19 3.16
N ARG A 99 7.85 16.33 2.74
CA ARG A 99 8.02 17.63 3.42
C ARG A 99 6.88 17.96 4.39
N GLN A 100 5.96 17.03 4.61
CA GLN A 100 4.84 17.23 5.53
C GLN A 100 5.33 17.38 6.97
N ARG A 101 4.67 18.27 7.73
CA ARG A 101 5.03 18.51 9.14
C ARG A 101 4.83 17.25 9.99
N PRO A 102 5.69 16.98 10.99
CA PRO A 102 5.61 15.79 11.84
C PRO A 102 4.23 15.55 12.46
N GLU A 103 3.52 16.59 12.89
CA GLU A 103 2.19 16.46 13.51
C GLU A 103 1.15 15.95 12.52
N SER A 104 1.28 16.33 11.25
CA SER A 104 0.38 15.85 10.19
C SER A 104 0.64 14.37 9.89
N LEU A 105 1.89 13.94 9.96
CA LEU A 105 2.28 12.54 9.80
C LEU A 105 1.80 11.69 10.99
N ARG A 106 1.98 12.16 12.22
CA ARG A 106 1.45 11.49 13.42
C ARG A 106 -0.06 11.27 13.31
N ARG A 107 -0.84 12.30 12.95
CA ARG A 107 -2.29 12.14 12.75
C ARG A 107 -2.63 11.12 11.67
N ALA A 108 -1.89 11.07 10.57
CA ALA A 108 -2.10 10.08 9.53
C ALA A 108 -1.82 8.66 10.04
N PHE A 109 -0.73 8.47 10.78
CA PHE A 109 -0.37 7.18 11.36
C PHE A 109 -1.37 6.71 12.41
N VAL A 110 -1.83 7.58 13.31
CA VAL A 110 -2.89 7.24 14.27
C VAL A 110 -4.13 6.74 13.55
N ARG A 111 -4.60 7.46 12.53
CA ARG A 111 -5.76 7.03 11.71
C ARG A 111 -5.55 5.69 11.02
N MET A 112 -4.34 5.41 10.53
CA MET A 112 -4.02 4.10 9.95
C MET A 112 -4.08 2.99 11.01
N GLN A 113 -3.62 3.25 12.23
CA GLN A 113 -3.65 2.25 13.31
C GLN A 113 -5.07 1.88 13.74
N GLU A 114 -5.97 2.87 13.73
CA GLU A 114 -7.38 2.71 14.11
C GLU A 114 -8.22 2.07 13.00
N ASN A 115 -7.75 2.12 11.75
CA ASN A 115 -8.48 1.55 10.64
C ASN A 115 -8.34 0.03 10.57
N LEU A 116 -9.37 -0.69 11.05
CA LEU A 116 -9.39 -2.14 11.08
C LEU A 116 -9.46 -2.81 9.70
N SER A 117 -9.85 -2.08 8.65
CA SER A 117 -9.83 -2.61 7.27
C SER A 117 -8.41 -2.74 6.71
N LEU A 118 -7.43 -2.05 7.30
CA LEU A 118 -6.03 -2.19 6.88
C LEU A 118 -5.41 -3.50 7.39
N PRO A 119 -4.54 -4.14 6.60
CA PRO A 119 -3.74 -5.27 7.06
C PRO A 119 -2.98 -4.99 8.38
N PRO A 120 -2.84 -5.96 9.29
CA PRO A 120 -2.11 -5.80 10.54
C PRO A 120 -0.67 -5.29 10.36
N SER A 121 0.00 -5.71 9.27
CA SER A 121 1.36 -5.28 8.93
C SER A 121 1.46 -3.77 8.69
N LEU A 122 0.51 -3.18 7.95
CA LEU A 122 0.46 -1.73 7.73
C LEU A 122 0.15 -0.96 9.02
N ARG A 123 -0.76 -1.47 9.85
CA ARG A 123 -1.06 -0.86 11.16
C ARG A 123 0.16 -0.91 12.08
N GLN A 124 0.90 -2.01 12.08
CA GLN A 124 2.13 -2.17 12.86
C GLN A 124 3.24 -1.25 12.34
N LEU A 125 3.37 -1.09 11.02
CA LEU A 125 4.30 -0.15 10.41
C LEU A 125 3.99 1.29 10.82
N ALA A 126 2.72 1.69 10.80
CA ALA A 126 2.28 3.00 11.27
C ALA A 126 2.64 3.25 12.76
N ARG A 127 2.45 2.25 13.64
CA ARG A 127 2.90 2.31 15.06
C ARG A 127 4.40 2.51 15.20
N ARG A 128 5.20 1.88 14.34
CA ARG A 128 6.67 2.02 14.36
C ARG A 128 7.08 3.41 13.88
N ALA A 129 6.49 3.89 12.80
CA ALA A 129 6.79 5.21 12.24
C ALA A 129 6.37 6.35 13.19
N GLU A 130 5.22 6.24 13.84
CA GLU A 130 4.79 7.22 14.85
C GLU A 130 5.79 7.31 16.01
N ARG A 131 6.25 6.17 16.53
CA ARG A 131 7.27 6.14 17.59
C ARG A 131 8.60 6.74 17.13
N ALA A 132 9.02 6.46 15.90
CA ALA A 132 10.22 7.05 15.32
C ALA A 132 10.13 8.58 15.18
N LEU A 133 8.93 9.13 14.92
CA LEU A 133 8.70 10.58 14.92
C LEU A 133 8.68 11.23 16.31
N GLY A 134 8.61 10.44 17.39
CA GLY A 134 8.59 10.92 18.78
C GLY A 134 9.86 10.64 19.57
N ALA A 135 10.81 9.89 18.98
CA ALA A 135 12.13 9.67 19.53
C ALA A 135 13.05 10.81 19.05
N GLU A 136 12.86 12.00 19.62
CA GLU A 136 13.84 13.10 19.59
C GLU A 136 14.47 13.25 20.98
#